data_AF-A0AAX4HW33-F1
#
_entry.id   AF-A0AAX4HW33-F1
#
_cell.length_a   1.000
_cell.length_b   1.000
_cell.length_c   1.000
_cell.angle_alpha   90.00
_cell.angle_beta   90.00
_cell.angle_gamma   90.00
#
_symmetry.space_group_name_H-M   'P 1'
#
loop_
_entity.id
_entity.type
_entity.pdbx_description
1 polymer ?
#
loop_
_entity_poly.entity_id
_entity_poly.type
_entity_poly.pdbx_seq_one_letter_code
_entity_poly.pdbx_strand_id
1 'polypeptide(L)' 'MSTISITIDDRFPAEKAIKKFKRLCDAYGIVKEYRARSEYKKPSVKMKEKLENADKRRRKTDVRGRTRSKY' A
#
# COMPACT_ATOMS: atom_id res chain seq x y z
N MET A 1 -21.66 -3.32 -3.92
CA MET A 1 -20.43 -3.51 -4.72
C MET A 1 -19.34 -4.04 -3.80
N SER A 2 -18.91 -5.29 -4.00
CA SER A 2 -17.73 -5.85 -3.31
C SER A 2 -16.46 -5.35 -3.98
N THR A 3 -15.56 -4.71 -3.23
CA THR A 3 -14.35 -4.08 -3.79
C THR A 3 -13.20 -5.06 -4.05
N ILE A 4 -13.16 -6.22 -3.37
CA ILE A 4 -12.13 -7.25 -3.53
C ILE A 4 -12.76 -8.64 -3.43
N SER A 5 -12.62 -9.46 -4.49
CA SER A 5 -13.06 -10.87 -4.53
C SER A 5 -11.97 -11.76 -5.13
N ILE A 6 -11.77 -12.96 -4.57
CA ILE A 6 -10.87 -13.98 -5.11
C ILE A 6 -11.63 -15.29 -5.21
N THR A 7 -11.59 -15.89 -6.39
CA THR A 7 -12.09 -17.24 -6.65
C THR A 7 -10.96 -18.25 -6.42
N ILE A 8 -11.28 -19.37 -5.80
CA ILE A 8 -10.35 -20.48 -5.56
C ILE A 8 -10.60 -21.53 -6.65
N ASP A 9 -9.52 -22.04 -7.23
CA ASP A 9 -9.50 -23.07 -8.28
C ASP A 9 -8.39 -24.07 -7.91
N ASP A 10 -8.35 -25.25 -8.51
CA ASP A 10 -7.38 -26.31 -8.16
C ASP A 10 -5.93 -25.88 -8.43
N ARG A 11 -5.73 -24.99 -9.40
CA ARG A 11 -4.43 -24.36 -9.71
C ARG A 11 -4.05 -23.25 -8.72
N PHE A 12 -5.01 -22.78 -7.93
CA PHE A 12 -4.82 -21.71 -6.96
C PHE A 12 -5.26 -22.15 -5.56
N PRO A 13 -4.40 -22.92 -4.85
CA PRO A 13 -4.68 -23.40 -3.51
C PRO A 13 -5.09 -22.29 -2.54
N ALA A 14 -5.92 -22.64 -1.55
CA ALA A 14 -6.50 -21.73 -0.58
C ALA A 14 -5.46 -20.83 0.12
N GLU A 15 -4.29 -21.36 0.48
CA GLU A 15 -3.23 -20.57 1.13
C GLU A 15 -2.68 -19.44 0.23
N LYS A 16 -2.50 -19.73 -1.06
CA LYS A 16 -2.06 -18.72 -2.04
C LYS A 16 -3.15 -17.66 -2.24
N ALA A 17 -4.41 -18.06 -2.18
CA ALA A 17 -5.55 -17.15 -2.26
C ALA A 17 -5.61 -16.19 -1.07
N ILE A 18 -5.44 -16.68 0.15
CA ILE A 18 -5.41 -15.84 1.36
C ILE A 18 -4.25 -14.82 1.28
N LYS A 19 -3.07 -15.25 0.85
CA LYS A 19 -1.91 -14.36 0.69
C LYS A 19 -2.15 -13.29 -0.38
N LYS A 20 -2.81 -13.65 -1.49
CA LYS A 20 -3.18 -12.70 -2.55
C LYS A 20 -4.25 -11.72 -2.07
N PHE A 21 -5.24 -12.19 -1.32
CA PHE A 21 -6.27 -11.35 -0.72
C PHE A 21 -5.67 -10.28 0.19
N LYS A 22 -4.78 -10.69 1.10
CA LYS A 22 -4.06 -9.75 1.97
C LYS A 22 -3.31 -8.68 1.16
N ARG A 23 -2.58 -9.10 0.12
CA ARG A 23 -1.88 -8.16 -0.76
C ARG A 23 -2.81 -7.20 -1.49
N LEU A 24 -3.98 -7.66 -1.94
CA LEU A 24 -4.98 -6.81 -2.58
C LEU A 24 -5.55 -5.79 -1.58
N CYS A 25 -5.84 -6.19 -0.34
CA CYS A 25 -6.28 -5.28 0.72
C CYS A 25 -5.23 -4.23 1.06
N ASP A 26 -3.95 -4.63 1.13
CA ASP A 26 -2.84 -3.72 1.38
C ASP A 26 -2.58 -2.77 0.20
N ALA A 27 -2.67 -3.27 -1.04
CA ALA A 27 -2.50 -2.49 -2.26
C ALA A 27 -3.62 -1.47 -2.47
N TYR A 28 -4.87 -1.87 -2.20
CA TYR A 28 -6.02 -0.97 -2.20
C TYR A 28 -5.96 0.05 -1.05
N GLY A 29 -5.10 -0.20 -0.05
CA GLY A 29 -4.85 0.73 1.04
C GLY A 29 -5.90 0.68 2.16
N ILE A 30 -6.73 -0.37 2.21
CA ILE A 30 -7.82 -0.52 3.20
C ILE A 30 -7.27 -0.42 4.62
N VAL A 31 -6.17 -1.14 4.90
CA VAL A 31 -5.54 -1.14 6.23
C VAL A 31 -4.98 0.25 6.58
N LYS A 32 -4.44 0.97 5.59
CA LYS A 32 -3.89 2.31 5.78
C LYS A 32 -5.01 3.31 6.06
N GLU A 33 -6.10 3.21 5.33
CA GLU A 33 -7.29 4.04 5.51
C GLU A 33 -7.93 3.80 6.88
N TYR A 34 -8.09 2.54 7.26
CA TYR A 34 -8.58 2.17 8.59
C TYR A 34 -7.76 2.85 9.69
N ARG A 35 -6.43 2.71 9.66
CA ARG A 35 -5.52 3.34 10.63
C ARG A 35 -5.58 4.87 10.60
N ALA A 36 -5.75 5.47 9.43
CA ALA A 36 -5.85 6.92 9.29
C ALA A 36 -7.18 7.48 9.81
N ARG A 37 -8.24 6.66 9.81
CA ARG A 37 -9.58 7.00 10.33
C ARG A 37 -9.73 6.69 11.82
N SER A 38 -8.85 5.87 12.41
CA SER A 38 -8.93 5.48 13.84
C SER A 38 -8.80 6.65 14.80
N GLU A 39 -8.10 7.72 14.41
CA GLU A 39 -7.88 8.92 15.23
C GLU A 39 -8.12 10.19 14.43
N TYR A 40 -8.70 11.21 15.07
CA TYR A 40 -8.81 12.53 14.46
C TYR A 40 -7.45 13.26 14.48
N LYS A 41 -6.87 13.43 13.30
CA LYS A 41 -5.74 14.35 13.08
C LYS A 41 -6.22 15.66 12.48
N LYS A 42 -5.68 16.78 12.99
CA LYS A 42 -5.93 18.12 12.43
C LYS A 42 -5.55 18.18 10.93
N PRO A 43 -6.24 19.00 10.11
CA PRO A 43 -5.97 19.09 8.67
C PRO A 43 -4.52 19.45 8.33
N SER A 44 -3.89 20.34 9.10
CA SER A 44 -2.48 20.72 8.92
C SER A 44 -1.53 19.54 9.11
N VAL A 45 -1.78 18.71 10.13
CA VAL A 45 -0.99 17.49 10.41
C VAL A 45 -1.16 16.48 9.28
N LYS A 46 -2.38 16.28 8.78
CA LYS A 46 -2.65 15.40 7.63
C LYS A 46 -1.90 15.86 6.38
N MET A 47 -1.86 17.17 6.12
CA MET A 47 -1.13 17.74 4.97
C MET A 47 0.39 17.57 5.13
N LYS A 48 0.94 17.82 6.32
CA LYS A 48 2.36 17.59 6.63
C LYS A 48 2.75 16.12 6.41
N GLU A 49 2.00 15.18 6.98
CA GLU A 49 2.25 13.74 6.81
C GLU A 49 2.14 13.30 5.34
N LYS A 50 1.24 13.90 4.55
CA LYS A 50 1.10 13.63 3.12
C LYS A 50 2.37 14.05 2.34
N LEU A 51 2.87 15.26 2.59
CA LEU A 51 4.08 15.79 1.95
C LEU A 51 5.31 14.96 2.31
N GLU A 52 5.52 14.68 3.59
CA GLU A 52 6.65 13.87 4.04
C GLU A 52 6.64 12.46 3.42
N ASN A 53 5.46 11.85 3.30
CA ASN A 53 5.33 10.54 2.65
C ASN A 53 5.61 10.60 1.15
N ALA A 54 5.23 11.67 0.46
CA ALA A 54 5.56 11.89 -0.95
C ALA A 54 7.08 12.06 -1.14
N ASP A 55 7.73 12.87 -0.31
CA ASP A 55 9.18 13.07 -0.34
C ASP A 55 9.95 11.77 -0.03
N LYS A 56 9.48 10.99 0.95
CA LYS A 56 10.05 9.66 1.25
C LYS A 56 9.94 8.72 0.05
N ARG A 57 8.83 8.75 -0.69
CA ARG A 57 8.65 7.95 -1.91
C ARG A 57 9.57 8.41 -3.04
N ARG A 58 9.66 9.73 -3.28
CA ARG A 58 10.56 10.31 -4.29
C ARG A 58 12.02 9.90 -4.03
N ARG A 59 12.50 10.11 -2.80
CA ARG A 59 13.86 9.72 -2.40
C ARG A 59 14.16 8.24 -2.63
N LYS A 60 13.22 7.34 -2.33
CA LYS A 60 13.39 5.90 -2.58
C LYS A 60 13.51 5.57 -4.06
N THR A 61 12.75 6.25 -4.92
CA THR A 61 12.85 6.09 -6.38
C THR A 61 14.19 6.61 -6.90
N ASP A 62 14.60 7.80 -6.47
CA ASP A 62 15.85 8.42 -6.92
C ASP A 62 17.07 7.58 -6.54
N VAL A 63 17.12 7.06 -5.31
CA VAL A 63 18.20 6.18 -4.85
C VAL A 63 18.27 4.90 -5.70
N ARG A 64 17.13 4.28 -5.97
CA ARG A 64 17.08 3.07 -6.83
C ARG A 64 17.55 3.37 -8.26
N GLY A 65 17.19 4.52 -8.81
CA GLY A 65 17.65 4.96 -10.13
C GLY A 65 19.16 5.16 -10.18
N ARG A 66 19.74 5.79 -9.15
CA ARG A 66 21.19 5.99 -9.03
C ARG A 66 21.95 4.67 -8.90
N THR A 67 21.48 3.74 -8.09
CA THR A 67 22.13 2.42 -7.94
C THR A 67 22.08 1.62 -9.25
N ARG A 68 20.99 1.75 -10.01
CA ARG A 68 20.78 1.03 -11.28
C ARG A 68 21.56 1.61 -12.45
N SER A 69 21.91 2.89 -12.40
CA SER A 69 22.78 3.57 -13.37
C SER A 69 24.28 3.30 -13.15
N LYS A 70 24.65 2.66 -12.03
CA LYS A 70 26.04 2.50 -11.59
C LYS A 70 26.67 1.15 -12.05
N TYR A 71 25.91 0.36 -12.81
CA TYR A 71 26.32 -0.90 -13.43
C TYR A 71 25.78 -0.95 -14.85
#